data_AF-A0A7J4EJM1-F1
#
_entry.id   AF-A0A7J4EJM1-F1
#
_cell.length_a   1.000
_cell.length_b   1.000
_cell.length_c   1.000
_cell.angle_alpha   90.00
_cell.angle_beta   90.00
_cell.angle_gamma   90.00
#
_symmetry.space_group_name_H-M   'P 1'
#
loop_
_entity.id
_entity.type
_entity.pdbx_description
1 polymer ?
#
loop_
_entity_poly.entity_id
_entity_poly.type
_entity_poly.pdbx_seq_one_letter_code
_entity_poly.pdbx_strand_id
1 'polypeptide(L)'
;MGLLDKVMKYIEKTMKTAEKDNILIVAIHEIVQEEGWIPTKTYFGADEHEMEYKKSGSPLKKLEIEAERVGNSLKIEFEGKKHKSSGISGLIEDALDLDEKELHAHLDLHRYVTDDMQIINESELREFVKSHIELLERHAREII
;
A
#
# COMPACT_ATOMS: atom_id res chain seq x y z
N MET A 1 -5.16 11.65 17.96
CA MET A 1 -3.84 10.99 17.88
C MET A 1 -3.34 11.22 16.48
N GLY A 2 -2.16 11.82 16.30
CA GLY A 2 -1.62 12.17 14.98
C GLY A 2 -1.10 10.95 14.22
N LEU A 3 -0.84 11.07 12.91
CA LEU A 3 -0.32 9.98 12.08
C LEU A 3 0.99 9.42 12.63
N LEU A 4 1.94 10.31 12.97
CA LEU A 4 3.23 9.93 13.54
C LEU A 4 3.08 9.12 14.84
N ASP A 5 2.16 9.52 15.73
CA ASP A 5 1.94 8.80 16.99
C ASP A 5 1.51 7.35 16.75
N LYS A 6 0.68 7.11 15.74
CA LYS A 6 0.22 5.76 15.37
C LYS A 6 1.38 4.94 14.79
N VAL A 7 2.16 5.55 13.89
CA VAL A 7 3.33 4.94 13.26
C VAL A 7 4.35 4.49 14.31
N MET A 8 4.73 5.39 15.22
CA MET A 8 5.71 5.09 16.26
C MET A 8 5.23 3.96 17.17
N LYS A 9 3.96 3.99 17.58
CA LYS A 9 3.36 2.92 18.40
C LYS A 9 3.37 1.57 17.69
N TYR A 10 3.17 1.55 16.37
CA TYR A 10 3.24 0.33 15.58
C TYR A 10 4.67 -0.20 15.52
N ILE A 11 5.64 0.66 15.20
CA ILE A 11 7.06 0.31 15.11
C ILE A 11 7.57 -0.23 16.45
N GLU A 12 7.31 0.46 17.57
CA GLU A 12 7.70 -0.01 18.92
C GLU A 12 7.16 -1.40 19.25
N LYS A 13 5.97 -1.75 18.74
CA LYS A 13 5.33 -3.02 19.01
C LYS A 13 5.87 -4.16 18.13
N THR A 14 6.34 -3.85 16.93
CA THR A 14 6.50 -4.85 15.85
C THR A 14 7.90 -4.91 15.24
N MET A 15 8.72 -3.86 15.39
CA MET A 15 10.01 -3.72 14.72
C MET A 15 11.14 -3.53 15.74
N LYS A 16 12.32 -4.09 15.44
CA LYS A 16 13.51 -4.00 16.32
C LYS A 16 14.27 -2.69 16.17
N THR A 17 14.16 -2.03 15.01
CA THR A 17 14.80 -0.76 14.67
C THR A 17 13.84 0.05 13.81
N ALA A 18 13.89 1.38 13.95
CA ALA A 18 13.12 2.30 13.12
C ALA A 18 14.03 2.91 12.07
N GLU A 19 13.85 2.52 10.81
CA GLU A 19 14.47 3.17 9.66
C GLU A 19 13.43 4.00 8.89
N LYS A 20 13.90 4.91 8.03
CA LYS A 20 13.01 5.86 7.33
C LYS A 20 11.98 5.16 6.46
N ASP A 21 12.38 4.06 5.80
CA ASP A 21 11.48 3.24 5.01
C ASP A 21 10.40 2.60 5.88
N ASN A 22 10.74 2.14 7.09
CA ASN A 22 9.77 1.59 8.05
C ASN A 22 8.73 2.65 8.46
N ILE A 23 9.17 3.88 8.72
CA ILE A 23 8.26 4.99 9.04
C ILE A 23 7.35 5.31 7.86
N LEU A 24 7.93 5.39 6.66
CA LEU A 24 7.16 5.73 5.46
C LEU A 24 6.13 4.65 5.13
N ILE A 25 6.50 3.36 5.17
CA ILE A 25 5.58 2.28 4.83
C ILE A 25 4.48 2.11 5.88
N VAL A 26 4.77 2.32 7.17
CA VAL A 26 3.75 2.31 8.22
C VAL A 26 2.84 3.54 8.11
N ALA A 27 3.36 4.70 7.68
CA ALA A 27 2.52 5.85 7.38
C ALA A 27 1.55 5.56 6.23
N ILE A 28 2.02 4.90 5.17
CA ILE A 28 1.17 4.44 4.06
C ILE A 28 0.12 3.44 4.57
N HIS A 29 0.51 2.48 5.41
CA HIS A 29 -0.41 1.51 6.03
C HIS A 29 -1.56 2.19 6.79
N GLU A 30 -1.26 3.20 7.59
CA GLU A 30 -2.26 3.96 8.35
C GLU A 30 -3.18 4.76 7.41
N ILE A 31 -2.64 5.40 6.37
CA ILE A 31 -3.44 6.14 5.37
C ILE A 31 -4.39 5.19 4.63
N VAL A 32 -3.92 4.01 4.21
CA VAL A 32 -4.76 3.00 3.54
C VAL A 32 -5.93 2.59 4.44
N GLN A 33 -5.68 2.39 5.74
CA GLN A 33 -6.73 2.08 6.72
C GLN A 33 -7.71 3.23 6.93
N GLU A 34 -7.24 4.48 6.95
CA GLU A 34 -8.09 5.67 7.03
C GLU A 34 -9.01 5.82 5.81
N GLU A 35 -8.58 5.34 4.64
CA GLU A 35 -9.43 5.21 3.44
C GLU A 35 -10.43 4.03 3.51
N GLY A 36 -10.53 3.36 4.67
CA GLY A 36 -11.51 2.32 4.96
C GLY A 36 -11.12 0.90 4.52
N TRP A 37 -9.85 0.68 4.16
CA TRP A 37 -9.31 -0.64 3.86
C TRP A 37 -8.93 -1.38 5.14
N ILE A 38 -9.28 -2.65 5.22
CA ILE A 38 -9.04 -3.49 6.40
C ILE A 38 -7.86 -4.42 6.07
N PRO A 39 -6.77 -4.40 6.87
CA PRO A 39 -5.61 -5.25 6.61
C PRO A 39 -5.95 -6.72 6.86
N THR A 40 -5.53 -7.58 5.93
CA THR A 40 -5.64 -9.04 6.03
C THR A 40 -4.30 -9.72 6.25
N LYS A 41 -3.21 -9.09 5.81
CA LYS A 41 -1.82 -9.52 6.03
C LYS A 41 -0.93 -8.28 6.09
N THR A 42 0.05 -8.31 6.99
CA THR A 42 1.07 -7.26 7.10
C THR A 42 2.40 -7.92 7.46
N TYR A 43 3.44 -7.65 6.68
CA TYR A 43 4.80 -8.04 6.91
C TYR A 43 5.70 -6.82 6.72
N PHE A 44 6.48 -6.50 7.75
CA PHE A 44 7.46 -5.41 7.71
C PHE A 44 8.82 -6.02 8.00
N GLY A 45 9.59 -6.28 6.94
CA GLY A 45 10.93 -6.83 7.00
C GLY A 45 11.98 -5.76 7.26
N ALA A 46 13.24 -6.10 7.00
CA ALA A 46 14.35 -5.14 7.09
C ALA A 46 14.27 -4.12 5.94
N ASP A 47 14.25 -4.61 4.70
CA ASP A 47 14.21 -3.78 3.50
C ASP A 47 12.96 -4.02 2.63
N GLU A 48 12.25 -5.12 2.88
CA GLU A 48 11.06 -5.54 2.12
C GLU A 48 9.82 -5.53 3.01
N HIS A 49 8.72 -5.02 2.47
CA HIS A 49 7.46 -4.84 3.18
C HIS A 49 6.31 -5.30 2.29
N GLU A 50 5.33 -5.97 2.88
CA GLU A 50 4.18 -6.53 2.17
C GLU A 50 2.91 -6.29 2.99
N MET A 51 1.87 -5.76 2.36
CA MET A 51 0.60 -5.46 3.01
C MET A 51 -0.57 -5.82 2.11
N GLU A 52 -1.53 -6.57 2.65
CA GLU A 52 -2.74 -6.94 1.95
C GLU A 52 -3.97 -6.36 2.65
N TYR A 53 -4.96 -5.95 1.85
CA TYR A 53 -6.17 -5.34 2.35
C TYR A 53 -7.43 -5.80 1.62
N LYS A 54 -8.56 -5.67 2.31
CA LYS A 54 -9.91 -5.80 1.73
C LYS A 54 -10.79 -4.64 2.16
N LYS A 55 -11.70 -4.23 1.29
CA LYS A 55 -12.68 -3.18 1.59
C LYS A 55 -14.06 -3.58 1.09
N SER A 56 -15.05 -3.56 1.97
CA SER A 56 -16.43 -3.86 1.59
C SER A 56 -16.94 -2.79 0.62
N GLY A 57 -17.58 -3.22 -0.48
CA GLY A 57 -18.10 -2.32 -1.51
C GLY A 57 -17.04 -1.73 -2.46
N SER A 58 -15.76 -2.06 -2.30
CA SER A 58 -14.75 -1.76 -3.31
C SER A 58 -14.97 -2.63 -4.56
N PRO A 59 -14.72 -2.12 -5.79
CA PRO A 59 -14.68 -2.96 -6.98
C PRO A 59 -13.49 -3.93 -7.00
N LEU A 60 -12.48 -3.70 -6.15
CA LEU A 60 -11.34 -4.57 -5.97
C LEU A 60 -11.66 -5.64 -4.92
N LYS A 61 -11.32 -6.88 -5.24
CA LYS A 61 -11.42 -8.01 -4.30
C LYS A 61 -10.34 -7.94 -3.23
N LYS A 62 -9.15 -7.48 -3.61
CA LYS A 62 -7.96 -7.34 -2.76
C LYS A 62 -7.14 -6.15 -3.27
N LEU A 63 -6.57 -5.40 -2.34
CA LEU A 63 -5.48 -4.47 -2.60
C LEU A 63 -4.22 -5.04 -1.96
N GLU A 64 -3.13 -5.08 -2.70
CA GLU A 64 -1.83 -5.54 -2.26
C GLU A 64 -0.83 -4.42 -2.49
N ILE A 65 0.04 -4.23 -1.50
CA ILE A 65 1.08 -3.21 -1.52
C ILE A 65 2.38 -3.85 -1.11
N GLU A 66 3.33 -3.86 -2.03
CA GLU A 66 4.70 -4.31 -1.80
C GLU A 66 5.63 -3.10 -1.83
N ALA A 67 6.63 -3.10 -0.96
CA ALA A 67 7.62 -2.04 -0.96
C ALA A 67 9.01 -2.57 -0.62
N GLU A 68 10.01 -2.06 -1.34
CA GLU A 68 11.41 -2.42 -1.16
C GLU A 68 12.24 -1.14 -1.05
N ARG A 69 13.13 -1.08 -0.07
CA ARG A 69 14.10 0.01 0.03
C ARG A 69 15.21 -0.17 -1.01
N VAL A 70 15.36 0.82 -1.87
CA VAL A 70 16.44 0.90 -2.87
C VAL A 70 17.23 2.19 -2.64
N GLY A 71 18.34 2.08 -1.90
CA GLY A 71 19.18 3.22 -1.53
C GLY A 71 18.41 4.22 -0.66
N ASN A 72 18.17 5.43 -1.19
CA ASN A 72 17.45 6.51 -0.52
C ASN A 72 15.99 6.63 -0.97
N SER A 73 15.45 5.61 -1.63
CA SER A 73 14.08 5.58 -2.11
C SER A 73 13.37 4.32 -1.64
N LEU A 74 12.05 4.43 -1.46
CA LEU A 74 11.15 3.30 -1.31
C LEU A 74 10.52 3.04 -2.67
N LYS A 75 10.89 1.93 -3.31
CA LYS A 75 10.18 1.43 -4.48
C LYS A 75 8.90 0.79 -3.95
N ILE A 76 7.75 1.24 -4.43
CA ILE A 76 6.44 0.76 -3.97
C ILE A 76 5.61 0.33 -5.16
N GLU A 77 4.83 -0.72 -4.95
CA GLU A 77 3.93 -1.30 -5.91
C GLU A 77 2.54 -1.41 -5.29
N PHE A 78 1.54 -0.93 -6.02
CA PHE A 78 0.14 -1.12 -5.69
C PHE A 78 -0.49 -2.06 -6.70
N GLU A 79 -1.01 -3.17 -6.23
CA GLU A 79 -1.67 -4.17 -7.06
C GLU A 79 -3.14 -4.30 -6.66
N GLY A 80 -4.03 -4.13 -7.64
CA GLY A 80 -5.47 -4.33 -7.48
C GLY A 80 -5.93 -5.63 -8.13
N LYS A 81 -6.38 -6.60 -7.33
CA LYS A 81 -6.98 -7.85 -7.84
C LYS A 81 -8.50 -7.71 -7.90
N LYS A 82 -9.13 -8.04 -9.04
CA LYS A 82 -10.59 -7.91 -9.25
C LYS A 82 -11.41 -9.10 -8.73
N HIS A 83 -12.72 -8.90 -8.66
CA HIS A 83 -13.67 -10.00 -8.50
C HIS A 83 -13.83 -10.75 -9.83
N LYS A 84 -13.55 -12.06 -9.83
CA LYS A 84 -13.54 -12.90 -11.04
C LYS A 84 -14.93 -13.02 -11.67
N SER A 85 -14.96 -13.10 -12.99
CA SER A 85 -16.17 -13.45 -13.74
C SER A 85 -16.62 -14.88 -13.39
N SER A 86 -17.92 -15.08 -13.10
CA SER A 86 -18.45 -16.41 -12.79
C SER A 86 -18.63 -17.21 -14.08
N GLY A 87 -17.66 -18.05 -14.44
CA GLY A 87 -17.71 -18.90 -15.64
C GLY A 87 -16.39 -19.61 -15.95
N ILE A 88 -16.33 -20.24 -17.13
CA ILE A 88 -15.11 -20.91 -17.66
C ILE A 88 -14.00 -19.88 -17.93
N SER A 89 -14.35 -18.61 -18.18
CA SER A 89 -13.45 -17.46 -18.30
C SER A 89 -12.66 -17.21 -17.00
N GLY A 90 -13.33 -17.26 -15.85
CA GLY A 90 -12.69 -17.03 -14.54
C GLY A 90 -11.62 -18.06 -14.16
N LEU A 91 -11.64 -19.27 -14.75
CA LEU A 91 -10.58 -20.27 -14.54
C LEU A 91 -9.35 -20.03 -15.42
N ILE A 92 -9.51 -19.34 -16.55
CA ILE A 92 -8.42 -18.99 -17.48
C ILE A 92 -7.76 -17.68 -17.04
N GLU A 93 -8.57 -16.71 -16.59
CA GLU A 93 -8.12 -15.46 -15.97
C GLU A 93 -7.19 -15.73 -14.76
N ASP A 94 -7.48 -16.79 -13.99
CA ASP A 94 -6.67 -17.27 -12.85
C ASP A 94 -5.29 -17.78 -13.18
N ALA A 95 -5.11 -18.33 -14.38
CA ALA A 95 -3.86 -18.96 -14.77
C ALA A 95 -2.91 -17.98 -15.47
N LEU A 96 -3.40 -16.78 -15.81
CA LEU A 96 -2.72 -15.82 -16.67
C LEU A 96 -2.63 -14.40 -16.07
N ASP A 97 -3.10 -14.20 -14.83
CA ASP A 97 -3.09 -12.91 -14.10
C ASP A 97 -3.66 -11.73 -14.90
N LEU A 98 -4.62 -12.00 -15.81
CA LEU A 98 -5.10 -11.02 -16.80
C LEU A 98 -5.97 -9.89 -16.21
N ASP A 99 -6.39 -10.01 -14.95
CA ASP A 99 -7.26 -9.06 -14.24
C ASP A 99 -6.53 -8.21 -13.19
N GLU A 100 -5.22 -8.34 -13.11
CA GLU A 100 -4.38 -7.63 -12.15
C GLU A 100 -3.88 -6.32 -12.78
N LYS A 101 -3.97 -5.24 -12.01
CA LYS A 101 -3.38 -3.95 -12.40
C LYS A 101 -2.36 -3.55 -11.35
N GLU A 102 -1.13 -3.40 -11.81
CA GLU A 102 0.00 -2.93 -11.02
C GLU A 102 0.29 -1.45 -11.34
N LEU A 103 0.62 -0.70 -10.28
CA LEU A 103 1.12 0.66 -10.34
C LEU A 103 2.40 0.75 -9.51
N HIS A 104 3.54 0.99 -10.18
CA HIS A 104 4.82 1.16 -9.50
C HIS A 104 5.15 2.65 -9.33
N ALA A 105 5.75 2.98 -8.20
CA ALA A 105 6.26 4.31 -7.91
C ALA A 105 7.57 4.25 -7.11
N HIS A 106 8.29 5.36 -7.11
CA HIS A 106 9.49 5.55 -6.30
C HIS A 106 9.28 6.77 -5.41
N LEU A 107 9.33 6.56 -4.09
CA LEU A 107 9.20 7.62 -3.11
C LEU A 107 10.57 7.93 -2.53
N ASP A 108 11.02 9.18 -2.64
CA ASP A 108 12.24 9.63 -1.96
C ASP A 108 12.01 9.65 -0.44
N LEU A 109 12.82 8.89 0.30
CA LEU A 109 12.70 8.78 1.76
C LEU A 109 12.87 10.14 2.44
N HIS A 110 13.79 10.99 1.96
CA HIS A 110 14.04 12.30 2.56
C HIS A 110 12.95 13.34 2.26
N ARG A 111 12.11 13.08 1.25
CA ARG A 111 10.95 13.92 0.95
C ARG A 111 9.84 13.74 1.98
N TYR A 112 9.73 12.56 2.59
CA TYR A 112 8.62 12.23 3.49
C TYR A 112 9.07 11.96 4.93
N VAL A 113 10.33 11.59 5.15
CA VAL A 113 10.86 11.26 6.47
C VAL A 113 12.20 11.97 6.69
N THR A 114 12.22 12.80 7.72
CA THR A 114 13.39 13.56 8.17
C THR A 114 14.42 12.66 8.87
N ASP A 115 15.64 13.16 9.08
CA ASP A 115 16.71 12.40 9.75
C ASP A 115 16.40 12.15 11.24
N ASP A 116 15.56 12.98 11.86
CA ASP A 116 15.00 12.82 13.20
C ASP A 116 13.68 12.02 13.22
N MET A 117 13.44 11.24 12.16
CA MET A 117 12.35 10.26 12.08
C MET A 117 10.94 10.88 12.17
N GLN A 118 10.79 12.14 11.75
CA GLN A 118 9.50 12.83 11.64
C GLN A 118 8.93 12.71 10.23
N ILE A 119 7.61 12.54 10.13
CA ILE A 119 6.87 12.57 8.86
C ILE A 119 6.67 14.02 8.43
N ILE A 120 7.04 14.32 7.19
CA ILE A 120 6.81 15.59 6.51
C ILE A 120 6.05 15.36 5.20
N ASN A 121 5.48 16.42 4.63
CA ASN A 121 4.68 16.35 3.40
C ASN A 121 3.52 15.33 3.49
N GLU A 122 2.91 15.19 4.68
CA GLU A 122 1.83 14.23 4.95
C GLU A 122 0.65 14.39 3.97
N SER A 123 0.25 15.63 3.66
CA SER A 123 -0.84 15.88 2.72
C SER A 123 -0.54 15.35 1.31
N GLU A 124 0.71 15.48 0.86
CA GLU A 124 1.16 14.95 -0.43
C GLU A 124 1.16 13.42 -0.40
N LEU A 125 1.67 12.80 0.68
CA LEU A 125 1.67 11.35 0.83
C LEU A 125 0.24 10.77 0.82
N ARG A 126 -0.70 11.44 1.50
CA ARG A 126 -2.12 11.08 1.52
C ARG A 126 -2.74 11.13 0.13
N GLU A 127 -2.51 12.23 -0.59
CA GLU A 127 -3.00 12.38 -1.96
C GLU A 127 -2.41 11.32 -2.88
N PHE A 128 -1.11 11.04 -2.77
CA PHE A 128 -0.43 9.98 -3.51
C PHE A 128 -1.09 8.61 -3.27
N VAL A 129 -1.24 8.17 -2.01
CA VAL A 129 -1.84 6.87 -1.70
C VAL A 129 -3.27 6.80 -2.23
N LYS A 130 -4.06 7.84 -1.97
CA LYS A 130 -5.46 7.90 -2.40
C LYS A 130 -5.59 7.84 -3.92
N SER A 131 -4.78 8.61 -4.66
CA SER A 131 -4.86 8.64 -6.13
C SER A 131 -4.50 7.29 -6.75
N HIS A 132 -3.56 6.55 -6.16
CA HIS A 132 -3.18 5.22 -6.64
C HIS A 132 -4.31 4.21 -6.42
N ILE A 133 -4.89 4.18 -5.22
CA ILE A 133 -6.06 3.33 -4.93
C ILE A 133 -7.24 3.67 -5.86
N GLU A 134 -7.56 4.95 -6.03
CA GLU A 134 -8.64 5.40 -6.91
C GLU A 134 -8.38 5.05 -8.38
N LEU A 135 -7.13 5.06 -8.84
CA LEU A 135 -6.78 4.62 -10.19
C LEU A 135 -7.01 3.12 -10.38
N LEU A 136 -6.61 2.30 -9.41
CA LEU A 136 -6.88 0.85 -9.42
C LEU A 136 -8.39 0.57 -9.38
N GLU A 137 -9.13 1.24 -8.49
CA GLU A 137 -10.58 1.08 -8.38
C GLU A 137 -11.31 1.53 -9.66
N ARG A 138 -10.87 2.60 -10.32
CA ARG A 138 -11.42 3.02 -11.62
C ARG A 138 -11.17 1.99 -12.69
N HIS A 139 -9.94 1.49 -12.80
CA HIS A 139 -9.60 0.45 -13.77
C HIS A 139 -10.40 -0.84 -13.55
N ALA A 140 -10.73 -1.17 -12.30
CA ALA A 140 -11.61 -2.28 -11.98
C ALA A 140 -13.06 -2.09 -12.41
N ARG A 141 -13.55 -0.83 -12.52
CA ARG A 141 -14.91 -0.51 -12.96
C ARG A 141 -15.08 -0.39 -14.47
N GLU A 142 -14.02 -0.02 -15.20
CA GLU A 142 -14.07 0.24 -16.66
C GLU A 142 -14.17 -1.03 -17.51
N ILE A 143 -14.02 -2.23 -16.94
CA ILE A 143 -14.08 -3.53 -17.64
C ILE A 143 -15.30 -4.35 -17.18
N ILE A 144 -16.44 -3.69 -16.97
CA ILE A 144 -17.74 -4.34 -16.68
C ILE A 144 -18.74 -3.98 -17.79
#